data_AF-A0A6M3K310-F1
#
_entry.id   AF-A0A6M3K310-F1
#
_cell.length_a   1.000
_cell.length_b   1.000
_cell.length_c   1.000
_cell.angle_alpha   90.00
_cell.angle_beta   90.00
_cell.angle_gamma   90.00
#
_symmetry.space_group_name_H-M   'P 1'
#
loop_
_entity.id
_entity.type
_entity.pdbx_description
1 polymer ?
#
loop_
_entity_poly.entity_id
_entity_poly.type
_entity_poly.pdbx_seq_one_letter_code
_entity_poly.pdbx_strand_id
1 'polypeptide(L)'
;MPAQIGYFDTLKSVAGKVFTYLASITLTGTDGKTITCTQDTSLDEAVAMSSKAPKASPTFTTKITTPIIDLTGGQIAFPAAQAASANANTLDDYEEGTWTPVYMGTEGSIGATAYQSRDGRYTKIGDSVLLSGALALSNNGDWSGVVLIGGIPFANSAALAMGAVWGYNITYDGFLQSRIGASESFVSFALMKTATTATYLPCTGVPDNSIFRFSIQYFI
;
A
#
# COMPACT_ATOMS: atom_id res chain seq x y z
N MET A 1 -71.40 35.59 29.42
CA MET A 1 -70.45 34.68 30.10
C MET A 1 -69.11 34.80 29.41
N PRO A 2 -68.00 35.08 30.12
CA PRO A 2 -66.66 35.08 29.55
C PRO A 2 -66.14 33.64 29.39
N ALA A 3 -65.13 33.52 28.54
CA ALA A 3 -64.55 32.29 28.00
C ALA A 3 -64.22 31.19 29.02
N GLN A 4 -64.69 29.97 28.75
CA GLN A 4 -64.04 28.78 29.24
C GLN A 4 -62.85 28.50 28.30
N ILE A 5 -61.63 28.68 28.83
CA ILE A 5 -60.37 28.32 28.17
C ILE A 5 -60.37 26.80 28.03
N GLY A 6 -60.76 26.32 26.86
CA GLY A 6 -60.56 24.94 26.45
C GLY A 6 -59.07 24.72 26.20
N TYR A 7 -58.38 24.11 27.17
CA TYR A 7 -57.21 23.31 26.88
C TYR A 7 -57.69 22.16 25.99
N PHE A 8 -57.52 22.29 24.67
CA PHE A 8 -57.81 21.22 23.73
C PHE A 8 -56.71 20.16 23.86
N ASP A 9 -56.94 19.23 24.78
CA ASP A 9 -56.52 17.86 24.61
C ASP A 9 -57.25 17.28 23.38
N THR A 10 -56.52 16.54 22.55
CA THR A 10 -56.95 15.81 21.36
C THR A 10 -57.40 16.58 20.11
N LEU A 11 -56.42 16.80 19.23
CA LEU A 11 -56.62 16.70 17.79
C LEU A 11 -55.73 15.54 17.29
N LYS A 12 -56.34 14.37 16.99
CA LYS A 12 -55.73 13.20 16.33
C LYS A 12 -55.19 13.52 14.92
N SER A 13 -53.99 13.06 14.60
CA SER A 13 -53.35 12.95 13.25
C SER A 13 -54.32 12.91 12.05
N VAL A 14 -54.46 14.02 11.32
CA VAL A 14 -55.38 14.24 10.17
C VAL A 14 -54.89 15.50 9.44
N ALA A 15 -55.12 15.63 8.13
CA ALA A 15 -54.66 16.74 7.27
C ALA A 15 -54.81 18.14 7.90
N GLY A 16 -53.72 18.92 7.91
CA GLY A 16 -53.69 20.29 8.44
C GLY A 16 -53.10 20.47 9.86
N LYS A 17 -52.12 19.64 10.28
CA LYS A 17 -51.57 19.68 11.65
C LYS A 17 -50.29 20.50 11.74
N VAL A 18 -50.31 21.56 12.55
CA VAL A 18 -49.11 22.22 13.08
C VAL A 18 -48.83 21.62 14.45
N PHE A 19 -47.66 21.01 14.64
CA PHE A 19 -47.18 20.55 15.94
C PHE A 19 -46.33 21.67 16.55
N THR A 20 -46.86 22.36 17.55
CA THR A 20 -46.14 23.44 18.24
C THR A 20 -45.23 22.84 19.30
N TYR A 21 -43.96 22.65 18.97
CA TYR A 21 -42.90 22.58 19.98
C TYR A 21 -42.31 23.99 20.13
N LEU A 22 -42.08 24.41 21.38
CA LEU A 22 -41.44 25.67 21.82
C LEU A 22 -41.15 26.65 20.67
N ALA A 23 -42.05 27.63 20.45
CA ALA A 23 -42.08 28.82 19.57
C ALA A 23 -41.11 29.03 18.37
N SER A 24 -39.97 28.35 18.28
CA SER A 24 -38.85 28.57 17.37
C SER A 24 -38.54 27.38 16.45
N ILE A 25 -39.27 26.26 16.53
CA ILE A 25 -39.01 25.06 15.71
C ILE A 25 -40.25 24.70 14.86
N THR A 26 -40.11 24.75 13.54
CA THR A 26 -41.13 24.29 12.57
C THR A 26 -40.66 23.00 11.89
N LEU A 27 -41.49 21.96 11.92
CA LEU A 27 -41.30 20.70 11.20
C LEU A 27 -42.25 20.67 9.98
N THR A 28 -41.71 20.49 8.77
CA THR A 28 -42.49 20.45 7.51
C THR A 28 -42.19 19.19 6.71
N GLY A 29 -43.22 18.55 6.16
CA GLY A 29 -43.07 17.35 5.33
C GLY A 29 -44.42 16.94 4.75
N THR A 30 -44.50 16.73 3.43
CA THR A 30 -45.76 16.44 2.72
C THR A 30 -45.75 15.14 1.94
N ASP A 31 -44.59 14.48 1.83
CA ASP A 31 -44.37 13.26 1.05
C ASP A 31 -44.46 11.97 1.88
N GLY A 32 -44.66 12.09 3.20
CA GLY A 32 -44.72 10.96 4.13
C GLY A 32 -43.38 10.24 4.34
N LYS A 33 -42.27 10.77 3.81
CA LYS A 33 -40.92 10.20 3.90
C LYS A 33 -39.90 11.14 4.52
N THR A 34 -40.09 12.45 4.38
CA THR A 34 -39.10 13.46 4.76
C THR A 34 -39.75 14.52 5.64
N ILE A 35 -39.10 14.86 6.76
CA ILE A 35 -39.51 15.96 7.65
C ILE A 35 -38.30 16.91 7.78
N THR A 36 -38.51 18.18 7.46
CA THR A 36 -37.51 19.26 7.50
C THR A 36 -37.76 20.14 8.71
N CYS A 37 -36.70 20.45 9.46
CA CYS A 37 -36.75 21.31 10.64
C CYS A 37 -36.15 22.70 10.33
N THR A 38 -36.79 23.78 10.78
CA THR A 38 -36.38 25.18 10.50
C THR A 38 -35.30 25.72 11.45
N GLN A 39 -34.99 25.04 12.54
CA GLN A 39 -33.80 25.29 13.35
C GLN A 39 -33.12 23.98 13.69
N ASP A 40 -31.79 23.98 13.67
CA ASP A 40 -30.96 22.87 14.11
C ASP A 40 -30.95 22.82 15.64
N THR A 41 -32.11 22.53 16.23
CA THR A 41 -32.15 22.03 17.59
C THR A 41 -31.77 20.57 17.50
N SER A 42 -30.56 20.26 17.96
CA SER A 42 -30.01 18.92 18.11
C SER A 42 -31.11 17.91 18.48
N LEU A 43 -31.58 17.15 17.48
CA LEU A 43 -32.45 16.01 17.67
C LEU A 43 -31.60 14.89 18.27
N ASP A 44 -31.36 14.96 19.58
CA ASP A 44 -31.06 13.81 20.43
C ASP A 44 -32.30 12.89 20.27
N GLU A 45 -32.33 11.82 19.48
CA GLU A 45 -31.44 10.66 19.48
C GLU A 45 -31.40 9.90 18.13
N ALA A 46 -31.93 10.42 17.02
CA ALA A 46 -32.15 9.57 15.82
C ALA A 46 -32.05 10.21 14.43
N VAL A 47 -31.67 11.49 14.29
CA VAL A 47 -31.43 12.10 12.96
C VAL A 47 -30.02 12.70 12.89
N ALA A 48 -29.02 11.84 13.08
CA ALA A 48 -27.66 12.16 12.69
C ALA A 48 -27.49 12.05 11.17
N MET A 49 -28.04 13.00 10.41
CA MET A 49 -27.75 13.14 8.97
C MET A 49 -26.42 13.85 8.67
N SER A 50 -25.46 13.77 9.61
CA SER A 50 -24.05 14.13 9.38
C SER A 50 -23.05 13.03 9.78
N SER A 51 -23.51 11.86 10.24
CA SER A 51 -22.59 10.77 10.65
C SER A 51 -22.94 9.38 10.13
N LYS A 52 -24.06 9.19 9.43
CA LYS A 52 -24.37 7.92 8.76
C LYS A 52 -24.19 8.08 7.26
N ALA A 53 -22.96 7.90 6.83
CA ALA A 53 -22.66 7.70 5.43
C ALA A 53 -23.51 6.52 4.88
N PRO A 54 -23.94 6.54 3.61
CA PRO A 54 -25.03 5.70 3.10
C PRO A 54 -24.82 4.21 3.41
N LYS A 55 -25.87 3.53 3.88
CA LYS A 55 -25.85 2.15 4.46
C LYS A 55 -25.09 1.11 3.63
N ALA A 56 -24.94 1.30 2.32
CA ALA A 56 -24.27 0.35 1.45
C ALA A 56 -22.81 0.74 1.11
N SER A 57 -22.41 2.01 1.22
CA SER A 57 -21.08 2.49 0.81
C SER A 57 -20.78 3.85 1.47
N PRO A 58 -20.49 3.87 2.77
CA PRO A 58 -20.21 5.10 3.47
C PRO A 58 -18.90 5.75 2.96
N THR A 59 -18.99 6.97 2.41
CA THR A 59 -17.80 7.79 2.07
C THR A 59 -17.60 8.88 3.12
N PHE A 60 -16.43 8.91 3.76
CA PHE A 60 -16.03 9.99 4.65
C PHE A 60 -15.17 10.99 3.89
N THR A 61 -15.61 12.25 3.80
CA THR A 61 -14.88 13.33 3.12
C THR A 61 -14.01 14.17 4.08
N THR A 62 -14.09 13.87 5.38
CA THR A 62 -13.34 14.56 6.44
C THR A 62 -12.76 13.54 7.43
N LYS A 63 -12.02 14.02 8.43
CA LYS A 63 -11.36 13.18 9.43
C LYS A 63 -12.36 12.34 10.23
N ILE A 64 -12.15 11.03 10.25
CA ILE A 64 -12.80 10.12 11.19
C ILE A 64 -12.11 10.27 12.55
N THR A 65 -12.84 10.70 13.59
CA THR A 65 -12.32 10.81 14.96
C THR A 65 -13.07 9.84 15.85
N THR A 66 -12.58 8.59 15.94
CA THR A 66 -13.13 7.54 16.80
C THR A 66 -12.00 6.92 17.63
N PRO A 67 -12.28 6.41 18.85
CA PRO A 67 -11.25 5.72 19.64
C PRO A 67 -10.70 4.47 18.94
N ILE A 68 -11.53 3.81 18.13
CA ILE A 68 -11.22 2.56 17.42
C ILE A 68 -11.79 2.67 16.01
N ILE A 69 -11.04 2.20 15.03
CA ILE A 69 -11.54 1.83 13.70
C ILE A 69 -11.77 0.32 13.75
N ASP A 70 -13.03 -0.09 13.92
CA ASP A 70 -13.39 -1.50 13.93
C ASP A 70 -13.63 -1.98 12.50
N LEU A 71 -12.77 -2.88 12.04
CA LEU A 71 -12.82 -3.47 10.69
C LEU A 71 -13.41 -4.89 10.71
N THR A 72 -14.14 -5.29 11.75
CA THR A 72 -14.72 -6.63 11.85
C THR A 72 -15.58 -6.94 10.61
N GLY A 73 -15.09 -7.85 9.76
CA GLY A 73 -15.71 -8.21 8.47
C GLY A 73 -15.37 -7.33 7.26
N GLY A 74 -14.49 -6.34 7.40
CA GLY A 74 -14.02 -5.42 6.36
C GLY A 74 -12.50 -5.50 6.09
N GLN A 75 -12.02 -4.70 5.14
CA GLN A 75 -10.60 -4.58 4.73
C GLN A 75 -10.25 -3.10 4.56
N ILE A 76 -8.96 -2.75 4.66
CA ILE A 76 -8.44 -1.46 4.19
C ILE A 76 -7.98 -1.66 2.76
N ALA A 77 -8.66 -1.04 1.81
CA ALA A 77 -8.27 -1.09 0.40
C ALA A 77 -7.46 0.14 0.03
N PHE A 78 -6.34 -0.07 -0.66
CA PHE A 78 -5.56 0.98 -1.30
C PHE A 78 -5.93 1.05 -2.79
N PRO A 79 -5.97 2.25 -3.40
CA PRO A 79 -6.26 2.38 -4.82
C PRO A 79 -5.15 1.77 -5.68
N ALA A 80 -5.51 1.16 -6.81
CA ALA A 80 -4.52 0.60 -7.74
C ALA A 80 -3.57 1.66 -8.34
N ALA A 81 -4.01 2.91 -8.42
CA ALA A 81 -3.16 4.05 -8.72
C ALA A 81 -2.75 4.72 -7.39
N GLN A 82 -1.45 4.84 -7.15
CA GLN A 82 -0.92 5.42 -5.91
C GLN A 82 -1.49 6.83 -5.67
N ALA A 83 -2.02 7.05 -4.48
CA ALA A 83 -2.46 8.35 -4.00
C ALA A 83 -1.36 8.98 -3.13
N ALA A 84 -0.22 9.33 -3.76
CA ALA A 84 1.01 9.72 -3.07
C ALA A 84 0.80 10.86 -2.04
N SER A 85 1.40 10.71 -0.87
CA SER A 85 1.38 11.71 0.20
C SER A 85 2.80 12.13 0.60
N ALA A 86 3.06 13.44 0.61
CA ALA A 86 4.33 13.98 1.12
C ALA A 86 4.37 14.09 2.66
N ASN A 87 3.31 13.69 3.35
CA ASN A 87 3.26 13.73 4.82
C ASN A 87 3.86 12.46 5.39
N ALA A 88 4.96 12.58 6.12
CA ALA A 88 5.67 11.47 6.74
C ALA A 88 4.84 10.60 7.72
N ASN A 89 3.66 11.08 8.15
CA ASN A 89 2.76 10.35 9.04
C ASN A 89 1.53 9.76 8.32
N THR A 90 1.51 9.78 6.98
CA THR A 90 0.45 9.18 6.18
C THR A 90 0.94 7.87 5.58
N LEU A 91 0.23 6.77 5.83
CA LEU A 91 0.37 5.57 5.01
C LEU A 91 -0.50 5.75 3.76
N ASP A 92 0.14 5.89 2.61
CA ASP A 92 -0.49 6.29 1.35
C ASP A 92 -0.55 5.16 0.30
N ASP A 93 0.21 4.09 0.51
CA ASP A 93 0.32 3.01 -0.47
C ASP A 93 0.50 1.61 0.14
N TYR A 94 -0.08 0.62 -0.54
CA TYR A 94 0.14 -0.80 -0.33
C TYR A 94 0.04 -1.51 -1.68
N GLU A 95 1.13 -2.10 -2.13
CA GLU A 95 1.18 -2.81 -3.41
C GLU A 95 1.87 -4.17 -3.22
N GLU A 96 1.21 -5.24 -3.65
CA GLU A 96 1.83 -6.55 -3.83
C GLU A 96 1.99 -6.81 -5.31
N GLY A 97 3.13 -7.36 -5.71
CA GLY A 97 3.37 -7.65 -7.11
C GLY A 97 4.42 -8.72 -7.36
N THR A 98 4.46 -9.15 -8.60
CA THR A 98 5.52 -10.00 -9.13
C THR A 98 6.46 -9.19 -10.01
N TRP A 99 7.69 -9.66 -10.14
CA TRP A 99 8.68 -9.10 -11.04
C TRP A 99 9.52 -10.24 -11.62
N THR A 100 10.23 -9.98 -12.72
CA THR A 100 10.94 -11.04 -13.44
C THR A 100 12.45 -10.76 -13.39
N PRO A 101 13.24 -11.44 -12.53
CA PRO A 101 14.66 -11.15 -12.35
C PRO A 101 15.50 -11.33 -13.61
N VAL A 102 16.25 -10.32 -14.06
CA VAL A 102 17.10 -10.40 -15.27
C VAL A 102 18.57 -10.52 -14.87
N TYR A 103 19.24 -11.61 -15.21
CA TYR A 103 20.69 -11.70 -15.10
C TYR A 103 21.36 -10.82 -16.16
N MET A 104 22.33 -10.02 -15.73
CA MET A 104 23.14 -9.18 -16.60
C MET A 104 24.53 -8.90 -16.00
N GLY A 105 25.44 -8.45 -16.85
CA GLY A 105 26.72 -7.86 -16.44
C GLY A 105 26.70 -6.34 -16.62
N THR A 106 27.64 -5.65 -15.99
CA THR A 106 27.89 -4.22 -16.30
C THR A 106 28.42 -4.01 -17.72
N GLU A 107 28.98 -5.05 -18.32
CA GLU A 107 29.56 -5.07 -19.67
C GLU A 107 29.22 -6.40 -20.36
N GLY A 108 29.46 -6.51 -21.67
CA GLY A 108 29.18 -7.72 -22.45
C GLY A 108 27.78 -7.69 -23.07
N SER A 109 27.21 -8.86 -23.38
CA SER A 109 25.90 -8.93 -24.04
C SER A 109 25.00 -10.07 -23.57
N ILE A 110 23.69 -9.83 -23.70
CA ILE A 110 22.63 -10.80 -23.38
C ILE A 110 22.64 -12.05 -24.27
N GLY A 111 23.37 -12.05 -25.40
CA GLY A 111 23.11 -12.89 -26.59
C GLY A 111 22.88 -14.38 -26.35
N ALA A 112 23.56 -14.98 -25.36
CA ALA A 112 23.43 -16.39 -25.02
C ALA A 112 22.79 -16.66 -23.64
N THR A 113 22.40 -15.62 -22.88
CA THR A 113 21.84 -15.80 -21.53
C THR A 113 20.53 -16.57 -21.59
N ALA A 114 20.45 -17.68 -20.87
CA ALA A 114 19.26 -18.52 -20.79
C ALA A 114 18.97 -18.94 -19.34
N TYR A 115 17.70 -19.21 -19.05
CA TYR A 115 17.21 -19.44 -17.69
C TYR A 115 16.49 -20.79 -17.60
N GLN A 116 16.65 -21.46 -16.46
CA GLN A 116 15.79 -22.55 -16.03
C GLN A 116 14.55 -22.01 -15.31
N SER A 117 14.70 -20.96 -14.50
CA SER A 117 13.58 -20.31 -13.79
C SER A 117 13.90 -18.87 -13.39
N ARG A 118 12.85 -18.07 -13.26
CA ARG A 118 12.87 -16.66 -12.82
C ARG A 118 11.59 -16.41 -12.02
N ASP A 119 11.72 -16.13 -10.73
CA ASP A 119 10.59 -15.83 -9.84
C ASP A 119 10.95 -14.64 -8.95
N GLY A 120 10.10 -13.62 -8.95
CA GLY A 120 10.30 -12.40 -8.19
C GLY A 120 8.99 -11.93 -7.60
N ARG A 121 9.02 -11.54 -6.32
CA ARG A 121 7.87 -10.99 -5.59
C ARG A 121 8.28 -9.78 -4.77
N TYR A 122 7.34 -8.88 -4.54
CA TYR A 122 7.52 -7.78 -3.61
C TYR A 122 6.22 -7.39 -2.90
N THR A 123 6.39 -6.74 -1.76
CA THR A 123 5.34 -6.02 -1.04
C THR A 123 5.87 -4.64 -0.70
N LYS A 124 5.19 -3.60 -1.18
CA LYS A 124 5.44 -2.19 -0.86
C LYS A 124 4.45 -1.75 0.21
N ILE A 125 4.95 -1.09 1.25
CA ILE A 125 4.17 -0.54 2.36
C ILE A 125 4.67 0.89 2.56
N GLY A 126 3.92 1.89 2.08
CA GLY A 126 4.41 3.26 1.98
C GLY A 126 5.68 3.34 1.11
N ASP A 127 6.79 3.80 1.68
CA ASP A 127 8.11 3.89 1.03
C ASP A 127 8.98 2.63 1.17
N SER A 128 8.63 1.69 2.06
CA SER A 128 9.40 0.48 2.30
C SER A 128 8.99 -0.64 1.36
N VAL A 129 9.95 -1.27 0.69
CA VAL A 129 9.75 -2.41 -0.21
C VAL A 129 10.45 -3.65 0.33
N LEU A 130 9.69 -4.70 0.61
CA LEU A 130 10.18 -6.05 0.85
C LEU A 130 10.24 -6.81 -0.48
N LEU A 131 11.44 -7.09 -0.96
CA LEU A 131 11.70 -7.75 -2.25
C LEU A 131 12.28 -9.14 -2.03
N SER A 132 11.82 -10.10 -2.82
CA SER A 132 12.47 -11.40 -2.97
C SER A 132 12.67 -11.73 -4.44
N GLY A 133 13.78 -12.39 -4.75
CA GLY A 133 14.12 -12.82 -6.10
C GLY A 133 14.83 -14.16 -6.10
N ALA A 134 14.47 -15.00 -7.06
CA ALA A 134 15.11 -16.26 -7.36
C ALA A 134 15.30 -16.40 -8.87
N LEU A 135 16.50 -16.79 -9.29
CA LEU A 135 16.78 -17.14 -10.67
C LEU A 135 17.77 -18.30 -10.75
N ALA A 136 17.56 -19.17 -11.72
CA ALA A 136 18.46 -20.25 -12.07
C ALA A 136 18.82 -20.11 -13.55
N LEU A 137 20.10 -20.04 -13.85
CA LEU A 137 20.62 -19.95 -15.22
C LEU A 137 20.68 -21.35 -15.83
N SER A 138 20.48 -21.45 -17.14
CA SER A 138 20.97 -22.59 -17.93
C SER A 138 22.18 -22.22 -18.76
N ASN A 139 22.33 -20.93 -19.09
CA ASN A 139 23.49 -20.35 -19.75
C ASN A 139 23.71 -18.93 -19.19
N ASN A 140 24.91 -18.62 -18.72
CA ASN A 140 25.25 -17.32 -18.15
C ASN A 140 25.48 -16.23 -19.22
N GLY A 141 25.55 -16.58 -20.49
CA GLY A 141 25.76 -15.67 -21.61
C GLY A 141 27.17 -15.08 -21.68
N ASP A 142 27.32 -14.09 -22.56
CA ASP A 142 28.60 -13.42 -22.82
C ASP A 142 28.74 -12.13 -22.00
N TRP A 143 28.25 -12.15 -20.76
CA TRP A 143 28.35 -11.01 -19.83
C TRP A 143 29.74 -10.93 -19.19
N SER A 144 30.23 -9.71 -19.01
CA SER A 144 31.50 -9.40 -18.36
C SER A 144 31.33 -8.30 -17.30
N GLY A 145 32.42 -7.98 -16.59
CA GLY A 145 32.37 -7.03 -15.48
C GLY A 145 31.69 -7.62 -14.25
N VAL A 146 30.79 -6.85 -13.62
CA VAL A 146 30.11 -7.22 -12.36
C VAL A 146 28.72 -7.80 -12.62
N VAL A 147 28.36 -8.83 -11.85
CA VAL A 147 27.03 -9.46 -11.89
C VAL A 147 25.98 -8.53 -11.30
N LEU A 148 24.90 -8.33 -12.06
CA LEU A 148 23.71 -7.61 -11.66
C LEU A 148 22.46 -8.46 -11.92
N ILE A 149 21.45 -8.31 -11.06
CA ILE A 149 20.10 -8.80 -11.29
C ILE A 149 19.17 -7.61 -11.45
N GLY A 150 18.82 -7.30 -12.70
CA GLY A 150 17.92 -6.21 -13.06
C GLY A 150 16.44 -6.58 -12.98
N GLY A 151 15.59 -5.59 -13.22
CA GLY A 151 14.14 -5.74 -13.27
C GLY A 151 13.43 -5.60 -11.93
N ILE A 152 14.10 -5.07 -10.90
CA ILE A 152 13.41 -4.75 -9.65
C ILE A 152 12.35 -3.67 -9.90
N PRO A 153 11.25 -3.64 -9.12
CA PRO A 153 10.10 -2.79 -9.42
C PRO A 153 10.36 -1.28 -9.28
N PHE A 154 11.22 -0.89 -8.32
CA PHE A 154 11.47 0.51 -7.98
C PHE A 154 12.97 0.76 -7.77
N ALA A 155 13.42 1.97 -8.06
CA ALA A 155 14.79 2.39 -7.74
C ALA A 155 14.92 2.68 -6.25
N ASN A 156 16.05 2.29 -5.65
CA ASN A 156 16.28 2.51 -4.22
C ASN A 156 16.64 3.97 -3.91
N SER A 157 16.00 4.59 -2.91
CA SER A 157 16.29 5.96 -2.44
C SER A 157 17.33 6.00 -1.32
N ALA A 158 17.55 4.90 -0.61
CA ALA A 158 18.54 4.82 0.47
C ALA A 158 19.98 4.71 -0.05
N ALA A 159 20.97 5.11 0.75
CA ALA A 159 22.38 5.04 0.39
C ALA A 159 22.82 3.61 -0.02
N LEU A 160 22.32 2.61 0.72
CA LEU A 160 22.60 1.19 0.52
C LEU A 160 21.54 0.36 1.22
N ALA A 161 20.91 -0.55 0.50
CA ALA A 161 20.09 -1.63 1.04
C ALA A 161 20.85 -2.96 0.93
N MET A 162 20.74 -3.81 1.95
CA MET A 162 21.39 -5.12 1.98
C MET A 162 20.40 -6.18 2.46
N GLY A 163 20.61 -7.42 2.05
CA GLY A 163 19.71 -8.49 2.44
C GLY A 163 20.36 -9.87 2.48
N ALA A 164 19.52 -10.86 2.72
CA ALA A 164 19.95 -12.25 2.72
C ALA A 164 20.16 -12.72 1.28
N VAL A 165 21.16 -13.57 1.08
CA VAL A 165 21.42 -14.19 -0.22
C VAL A 165 21.94 -15.61 -0.03
N TRP A 166 21.52 -16.48 -0.93
CA TRP A 166 22.08 -17.81 -1.13
C TRP A 166 22.44 -17.96 -2.61
N GLY A 167 23.66 -18.45 -2.86
CA GLY A 167 24.18 -18.74 -4.18
C GLY A 167 24.53 -20.21 -4.33
N TYR A 168 24.34 -20.76 -5.53
CA TYR A 168 24.78 -22.12 -5.90
C TYR A 168 25.63 -22.06 -7.17
N ASN A 169 26.66 -22.92 -7.22
CA ASN A 169 27.64 -22.99 -8.30
C ASN A 169 28.44 -21.68 -8.52
N ILE A 170 28.66 -20.89 -7.47
CA ILE A 170 29.47 -19.66 -7.54
C ILE A 170 30.94 -20.01 -7.32
N THR A 171 31.83 -19.58 -8.22
CA THR A 171 33.25 -20.00 -8.25
C THR A 171 34.22 -19.05 -7.56
N TYR A 172 33.70 -18.10 -6.78
CA TYR A 172 34.51 -17.15 -6.01
C TYR A 172 34.37 -17.39 -4.51
N ASP A 173 35.51 -17.30 -3.82
CA ASP A 173 35.56 -17.37 -2.36
C ASP A 173 35.11 -16.06 -1.70
N GLY A 174 34.33 -16.20 -0.63
CA GLY A 174 33.86 -15.11 0.21
C GLY A 174 32.43 -15.31 0.70
N PHE A 175 32.02 -14.50 1.69
CA PHE A 175 30.61 -14.41 2.07
C PHE A 175 29.87 -13.53 1.06
N LEU A 176 28.87 -14.10 0.40
CA LEU A 176 28.06 -13.40 -0.59
C LEU A 176 27.06 -12.48 0.14
N GLN A 177 26.91 -11.25 -0.36
CA GLN A 177 25.97 -10.28 0.17
C GLN A 177 25.23 -9.60 -0.97
N SER A 178 23.90 -9.63 -0.93
CA SER A 178 23.07 -8.89 -1.88
C SER A 178 22.97 -7.43 -1.47
N ARG A 179 22.91 -6.55 -2.47
CA ARG A 179 22.92 -5.11 -2.26
C ARG A 179 22.17 -4.36 -3.36
N ILE A 180 21.57 -3.23 -2.99
CA ILE A 180 21.03 -2.23 -3.91
C ILE A 180 21.59 -0.88 -3.45
N GLY A 181 22.35 -0.21 -4.30
CA GLY A 181 22.91 1.12 -4.04
C GLY A 181 21.89 2.24 -4.24
N ALA A 182 22.29 3.46 -3.90
CA ALA A 182 21.46 4.64 -4.13
C ALA A 182 21.12 4.82 -5.61
N SER A 183 19.84 5.05 -5.89
CA SER A 183 19.26 5.23 -7.22
C SER A 183 19.44 4.03 -8.17
N GLU A 184 19.84 2.86 -7.66
CA GLU A 184 19.96 1.63 -8.47
C GLU A 184 18.59 0.96 -8.66
N SER A 185 18.38 0.42 -9.86
CA SER A 185 17.23 -0.41 -10.25
C SER A 185 17.64 -1.86 -10.54
N PHE A 186 18.66 -2.33 -9.83
CA PHE A 186 19.19 -3.69 -9.90
C PHE A 186 19.76 -4.12 -8.56
N VAL A 187 19.85 -5.43 -8.35
CA VAL A 187 20.61 -6.01 -7.25
C VAL A 187 22.01 -6.33 -7.74
N SER A 188 23.04 -5.94 -6.99
CA SER A 188 24.41 -6.40 -7.18
C SER A 188 24.82 -7.34 -6.04
N PHE A 189 25.94 -8.04 -6.20
CA PHE A 189 26.47 -8.90 -5.15
C PHE A 189 27.90 -8.52 -4.78
N ALA A 190 28.16 -8.38 -3.48
CA ALA A 190 29.49 -8.21 -2.93
C ALA A 190 29.99 -9.53 -2.34
N LEU A 191 31.30 -9.74 -2.44
CA LEU A 191 32.05 -10.82 -1.83
C LEU A 191 32.84 -10.24 -0.68
N MET A 192 32.43 -10.54 0.55
CA MET A 192 33.22 -10.23 1.73
C MET A 192 34.29 -11.31 1.88
N LYS A 193 35.55 -10.89 1.85
CA LYS A 193 36.71 -11.78 1.88
C LYS A 193 37.46 -11.59 3.19
N THR A 194 38.10 -12.65 3.66
CA THR A 194 38.98 -12.57 4.83
C THR A 194 40.21 -11.71 4.48
N ALA A 195 40.54 -10.74 5.34
CA ALA A 195 41.77 -9.93 5.28
C ALA A 195 41.98 -9.06 4.02
N THR A 196 40.97 -8.89 3.16
CA THR A 196 41.02 -7.98 1.99
C THR A 196 39.75 -7.16 1.89
N THR A 197 39.80 -6.04 1.16
CA THR A 197 38.62 -5.23 0.86
C THR A 197 37.55 -6.06 0.14
N ALA A 198 36.28 -5.81 0.47
CA ALA A 198 35.17 -6.40 -0.25
C ALA A 198 35.22 -6.03 -1.74
N THR A 199 34.95 -7.00 -2.60
CA THR A 199 34.86 -6.79 -4.06
C THR A 199 33.49 -7.20 -4.55
N TYR A 200 33.06 -6.73 -5.71
CA TYR A 200 31.86 -7.27 -6.33
C TYR A 200 32.10 -8.68 -6.88
N LEU A 201 31.03 -9.46 -7.03
CA LEU A 201 31.04 -10.74 -7.74
C LEU A 201 31.17 -10.47 -9.26
N PRO A 202 32.28 -10.85 -9.91
CA PRO A 202 32.39 -10.69 -11.36
C PRO A 202 31.58 -11.76 -12.10
N CYS A 203 31.20 -11.48 -13.36
CA CYS A 203 30.47 -12.45 -14.20
C CYS A 203 31.26 -13.75 -14.44
N THR A 204 32.59 -13.68 -14.43
CA THR A 204 33.47 -14.87 -14.48
C THR A 204 33.33 -15.78 -13.26
N GLY A 205 32.72 -15.28 -12.17
CA GLY A 205 32.40 -16.04 -10.96
C GLY A 205 31.05 -16.75 -11.00
N VAL A 206 30.32 -16.65 -12.11
CA VAL A 206 28.97 -17.20 -12.28
C VAL A 206 28.95 -18.10 -13.52
N PRO A 207 29.33 -19.37 -13.39
CA PRO A 207 29.17 -20.37 -14.45
C PRO A 207 27.71 -20.59 -14.85
N ASP A 208 27.53 -21.32 -15.96
CA ASP A 208 26.24 -21.93 -16.31
C ASP A 208 25.66 -22.72 -15.14
N ASN A 209 24.33 -22.80 -15.04
CA ASN A 209 23.63 -23.50 -13.96
C ASN A 209 23.79 -22.86 -12.56
N SER A 210 24.31 -21.63 -12.48
CA SER A 210 24.31 -20.87 -11.23
C SER A 210 22.90 -20.48 -10.80
N ILE A 211 22.67 -20.44 -9.49
CA ILE A 211 21.39 -20.05 -8.88
C ILE A 211 21.63 -18.93 -7.88
N PHE A 212 20.77 -17.92 -7.91
CA PHE A 212 20.67 -16.90 -6.88
C PHE A 212 19.29 -16.94 -6.24
N ARG A 213 19.24 -16.84 -4.91
CA ARG A 213 18.03 -16.58 -4.13
C ARG A 213 18.33 -15.49 -3.13
N PHE A 214 17.52 -14.45 -3.05
CA PHE A 214 17.76 -13.35 -2.13
C PHE A 214 16.45 -12.69 -1.67
N SER A 215 16.54 -12.02 -0.53
CA SER A 215 15.51 -11.11 -0.03
C SER A 215 16.17 -9.85 0.49
N ILE A 216 15.59 -8.68 0.17
CA ILE A 216 16.14 -7.36 0.52
C ILE A 216 14.97 -6.45 0.91
N GLN A 217 15.14 -5.68 1.99
CA GLN A 217 14.30 -4.52 2.28
C GLN A 217 15.02 -3.26 1.78
N TYR A 218 14.33 -2.40 1.05
CA TYR A 218 14.84 -1.11 0.59
C TYR A 218 13.75 -0.04 0.61
N PHE A 219 14.13 1.21 0.32
CA PHE A 219 13.23 2.37 0.34
C PHE A 219 13.14 3.01 -1.03
N ILE A 220 12.03 3.67 -1.35
CA ILE A 220 11.82 4.38 -2.62
C ILE A 220 11.66 5.89 -2.44
#